data_AF-A0A1B8UJ24-F1
#
_entry.id   AF-A0A1B8UJ24-F1
#
_cell.length_a   1.000
_cell.length_b   1.000
_cell.length_c   1.000
_cell.angle_alpha   90.00
_cell.angle_beta   90.00
_cell.angle_gamma   90.00
#
_symmetry.space_group_name_H-M   'P 1'
#
loop_
_entity.id
_entity.type
_entity.pdbx_description
1 polymer ?
#
loop_
_entity_poly.entity_id
_entity_poly.type
_entity_poly.pdbx_seq_one_letter_code
_entity_poly.pdbx_strand_id
1 'polypeptide(L)'
;MKITFRKYEVKLGSRTYKVLIPTPEIEDLYVVSTDATGAVILGNECSLEKFENILTVAATNKDSIIFIPSRKNELTEYLHDRWSNKDNGNDLVLLHHTIQFKKNDWKATSDGLSA
;
A
#
# COMPACT_ATOMS: atom_id res chain seq x y z
N MET A 1 15.89 -10.36 1.17
CA MET A 1 15.28 -10.93 -0.06
C MET A 1 15.08 -9.82 -1.09
N LYS A 2 15.25 -10.05 -2.41
CA LYS A 2 15.16 -8.98 -3.42
C LYS A 2 13.71 -8.81 -3.92
N ILE A 3 13.05 -7.72 -3.53
CA ILE A 3 11.73 -7.35 -4.06
C ILE A 3 11.91 -6.75 -5.46
N THR A 4 11.02 -7.14 -6.37
CA THR A 4 10.90 -6.53 -7.70
C THR A 4 9.64 -5.67 -7.75
N PHE A 5 9.53 -4.78 -8.74
CA PHE A 5 8.37 -3.93 -8.89
C PHE A 5 7.85 -3.96 -10.31
N ARG A 6 6.54 -4.18 -10.46
CA ARG A 6 5.82 -3.83 -11.68
C ARG A 6 5.66 -2.32 -11.74
N LYS A 7 5.82 -1.75 -12.93
CA LYS A 7 5.76 -0.32 -13.17
C LYS A 7 4.53 0.00 -14.02
N TYR A 8 3.78 0.98 -13.59
CA TYR A 8 2.62 1.51 -14.30
C TYR A 8 2.78 3.02 -14.45
N GLU A 9 2.24 3.57 -15.53
CA GLU A 9 2.04 5.00 -15.65
C GLU A 9 0.56 5.28 -15.48
N VAL A 10 0.24 6.15 -14.52
CA VAL A 10 -1.15 6.52 -14.23
C VAL A 10 -1.33 8.01 -14.33
N LYS A 11 -2.45 8.44 -14.90
CA LYS A 11 -2.81 9.85 -14.98
C LYS A 11 -3.72 10.20 -13.81
N LEU A 12 -3.25 11.06 -12.91
CA LEU A 12 -4.01 11.59 -11.79
C LEU A 12 -4.17 13.10 -11.98
N GLY A 13 -5.38 13.52 -12.34
CA GLY A 13 -5.66 14.89 -12.76
C GLY A 13 -4.88 15.27 -14.03
N SER A 14 -4.08 16.33 -13.96
CA SER A 14 -3.26 16.83 -15.08
C SER A 14 -1.85 16.24 -15.15
N ARG A 15 -1.47 15.38 -14.19
CA ARG A 15 -0.11 14.83 -14.09
C ARG A 15 -0.10 13.33 -14.31
N THR A 16 0.99 12.83 -14.88
CA THR A 16 1.29 11.40 -14.99
C THR A 16 2.28 11.01 -13.89
N TYR A 17 1.99 9.94 -13.18
CA TYR A 17 2.82 9.40 -12.12
C TYR A 17 3.28 7.99 -12.46
N LYS A 18 4.50 7.66 -12.06
CA LYS A 18 4.98 6.28 -12.04
C LYS A 18 4.45 5.61 -10.78
N VAL A 19 3.74 4.50 -10.93
CA VAL A 19 3.30 3.65 -9.82
C VAL A 19 4.13 2.37 -9.83
N LEU A 20 4.70 2.05 -8.68
CA LEU A 20 5.47 0.83 -8.44
C LEU A 20 4.66 -0.09 -7.54
N ILE A 21 4.43 -1.33 -7.99
CA ILE A 21 3.72 -2.36 -7.22
C ILE A 21 4.70 -3.51 -6.94
N PRO A 22 4.94 -3.89 -5.67
CA PRO A 22 5.90 -4.95 -5.35
C PRO A 22 5.43 -6.31 -5.89
N THR A 23 6.40 -7.11 -6.36
CA THR A 23 6.18 -8.48 -6.84
C THR A 23 7.20 -9.47 -6.26
N PRO A 24 6.75 -10.64 -5.78
CA PRO A 24 5.34 -11.05 -5.61
C PRO A 24 4.59 -10.18 -4.59
N GLU A 25 3.26 -10.29 -4.56
CA GLU A 25 2.46 -9.59 -3.55
C GLU A 25 2.95 -9.96 -2.13
N ILE A 26 2.83 -9.00 -1.20
CA ILE A 26 3.25 -9.22 0.18
C ILE A 26 2.09 -9.82 0.95
N GLU A 27 2.09 -11.13 1.04
CA GLU A 27 1.22 -11.90 1.93
C GLU A 27 1.46 -11.52 3.40
N ASP A 28 0.42 -11.71 4.22
CA ASP A 28 0.43 -11.46 5.67
C ASP A 28 0.85 -10.04 6.09
N LEU A 29 0.72 -9.06 5.20
CA LEU A 29 0.85 -7.64 5.54
C LEU A 29 -0.52 -6.98 5.55
N TYR A 30 -0.89 -6.40 6.68
CA TYR A 30 -2.20 -5.83 6.94
C TYR A 30 -2.11 -4.36 7.30
N VAL A 31 -3.03 -3.55 6.76
CA VAL A 31 -3.19 -2.15 7.16
C VAL A 31 -4.59 -1.95 7.71
N VAL A 32 -4.70 -1.87 9.03
CA VAL A 32 -5.99 -1.75 9.72
C VAL A 32 -6.21 -0.32 10.20
N SER A 33 -7.44 0.16 10.04
CA SER A 33 -7.89 1.39 10.69
C SER A 33 -8.28 1.04 12.12
N THR A 34 -7.77 1.78 13.10
CA THR A 34 -8.20 1.62 14.50
C THR A 34 -9.22 2.70 14.84
N ASP A 35 -9.86 2.61 16.01
CA ASP A 35 -10.78 3.66 16.51
C ASP A 35 -10.05 4.95 16.94
N ALA A 36 -8.71 4.88 17.06
CA ALA A 36 -7.87 6.07 17.13
C ALA A 36 -7.77 6.71 15.73
N THR A 37 -7.35 7.97 15.65
CA THR A 37 -7.23 8.73 14.38
C THR A 37 -6.13 8.23 13.43
N GLY A 38 -5.73 6.95 13.51
CA GLY A 38 -4.57 6.38 12.82
C GLY A 38 -4.84 5.04 12.15
N ALA A 39 -3.79 4.50 11.56
CA ALA A 39 -3.75 3.17 11.00
C ALA A 39 -2.53 2.42 11.55
N VAL A 40 -2.64 1.10 11.66
CA VAL A 40 -1.56 0.22 12.10
C VAL A 40 -1.19 -0.71 10.95
N ILE A 41 0.11 -0.86 10.71
CA ILE A 41 0.65 -1.83 9.77
C ILE A 41 1.12 -3.04 10.58
N LEU A 42 0.60 -4.21 10.25
CA LEU A 42 0.87 -5.47 10.93
C LEU A 42 1.37 -6.48 9.91
N GLY A 43 2.25 -7.38 10.34
CA GLY A 43 2.58 -8.54 9.54
C GLY A 43 3.53 -9.49 10.24
N ASN A 44 3.72 -10.68 9.65
CA ASN A 44 4.74 -11.62 10.12
C ASN A 44 6.16 -11.09 9.83
N GLU A 45 7.18 -11.71 10.43
CA GLU A 45 8.58 -11.32 10.29
C GLU A 45 9.00 -11.14 8.82
N CYS A 46 8.71 -12.14 7.99
CA CYS A 46 9.04 -12.13 6.56
C CYS A 46 8.36 -10.97 5.79
N SER A 47 7.09 -10.68 6.10
CA SER A 47 6.33 -9.58 5.47
C SER A 47 6.84 -8.21 5.90
N LEU A 48 7.26 -8.06 7.16
CA LEU A 48 7.82 -6.82 7.69
C LEU A 48 9.23 -6.56 7.16
N GLU A 49 10.08 -7.59 7.02
CA GLU A 49 11.36 -7.47 6.32
C GLU A 49 11.18 -7.04 4.85
N LYS A 50 10.17 -7.60 4.17
CA LYS A 50 9.82 -7.15 2.81
C LYS A 50 9.35 -5.70 2.82
N PHE A 51 8.55 -5.31 3.79
CA PHE A 51 8.05 -3.95 3.92
C PHE A 51 9.19 -2.94 4.18
N GLU A 52 10.18 -3.26 5.02
CA GLU A 52 11.38 -2.44 5.23
C GLU A 52 12.13 -2.17 3.92
N ASN A 53 12.31 -3.21 3.10
CA ASN A 53 12.93 -3.08 1.79
C ASN A 53 12.14 -2.14 0.87
N ILE A 54 10.80 -2.18 0.93
CA ILE A 54 9.94 -1.25 0.18
C ILE A 54 10.10 0.19 0.69
N LEU A 55 10.15 0.41 2.00
CA LEU A 55 10.35 1.75 2.56
C LEU A 55 11.68 2.36 2.08
N THR A 56 12.73 1.54 1.98
CA THR A 56 14.03 1.95 1.41
C THR A 56 13.90 2.37 -0.07
N VAL A 57 13.12 1.63 -0.86
CA VAL A 57 12.83 1.99 -2.26
C VAL A 57 12.00 3.27 -2.33
N ALA A 58 10.99 3.44 -1.47
CA ALA A 58 10.17 4.65 -1.40
C ALA A 58 11.02 5.90 -1.11
N ALA A 59 11.97 5.78 -0.18
CA ALA A 59 12.86 6.88 0.21
C ALA A 59 13.78 7.34 -0.94
N THR A 60 14.15 6.42 -1.83
CA THR A 60 15.09 6.67 -2.95
C THR A 60 14.38 7.06 -4.25
N ASN A 61 13.13 6.64 -4.47
CA ASN A 61 12.37 6.89 -5.70
C ASN A 61 11.34 8.01 -5.49
N LYS A 62 11.82 9.24 -5.31
CA LYS A 62 11.00 10.41 -4.94
C LYS A 62 9.96 10.85 -5.99
N ASP A 63 10.09 10.39 -7.23
CA ASP A 63 9.17 10.69 -8.35
C ASP A 63 8.08 9.62 -8.54
N SER A 64 8.07 8.59 -7.70
CA SER A 64 7.20 7.43 -7.85
C SER A 64 6.24 7.27 -6.67
N ILE A 65 5.05 6.75 -6.97
CA ILE A 65 4.07 6.26 -6.00
C ILE A 65 4.37 4.78 -5.78
N ILE A 66 4.52 4.33 -4.53
CA ILE A 66 4.54 2.89 -4.25
C ILE A 66 3.16 2.48 -3.74
N PHE A 67 2.56 1.51 -4.42
CA PHE A 67 1.25 0.99 -4.08
C PHE A 67 1.36 -0.47 -3.65
N ILE A 68 0.89 -0.78 -2.45
CA ILE A 68 0.83 -2.13 -1.91
C ILE A 68 -0.64 -2.52 -1.77
N PRO A 69 -1.15 -3.48 -2.56
CA PRO A 69 -2.55 -3.90 -2.54
C PRO A 69 -2.84 -4.82 -1.32
N SER A 70 -2.49 -4.38 -0.12
CA SER A 70 -2.60 -5.18 1.11
C SER A 70 -4.03 -5.53 1.50
N ARG A 71 -5.05 -4.86 0.95
CA ARG A 71 -6.45 -5.27 1.16
C ARG A 71 -6.74 -6.68 0.62
N LYS A 72 -5.96 -7.17 -0.34
CA LYS A 72 -6.11 -8.54 -0.86
C LYS A 72 -5.83 -9.62 0.19
N ASN A 73 -5.07 -9.28 1.23
CA ASN A 73 -4.84 -10.19 2.34
C ASN A 73 -6.09 -10.19 3.23
N GLU A 74 -6.75 -11.35 3.32
CA GLU A 74 -7.87 -11.55 4.23
C GLU A 74 -7.41 -11.32 5.68
N LEU A 75 -8.14 -10.48 6.42
CA LEU A 75 -7.85 -10.27 7.83
C LEU A 75 -8.04 -11.59 8.58
N THR A 76 -7.11 -11.93 9.45
CA THR A 76 -7.33 -13.04 10.40
C THR A 76 -8.45 -12.67 11.36
N GLU A 77 -9.16 -13.67 11.89
CA GLU A 77 -10.22 -13.47 12.88
C GLU A 77 -9.74 -12.59 14.05
N TYR A 78 -8.52 -12.81 14.52
CA TYR A 78 -7.91 -11.98 15.56
C TYR A 78 -7.78 -10.51 15.17
N LEU A 79 -7.31 -10.21 13.96
CA LEU A 79 -7.14 -8.84 13.49
C LEU A 79 -8.50 -8.17 13.26
N HIS A 80 -9.46 -8.92 12.74
CA HIS A 80 -10.83 -8.46 12.55
C HIS A 80 -11.46 -8.06 13.89
N ASP A 81 -11.39 -8.93 14.90
CA ASP A 81 -12.11 -8.73 16.16
C ASP A 81 -11.43 -7.77 17.14
N ARG A 82 -10.10 -7.61 17.04
CA ARG A 82 -9.31 -6.88 18.05
C ARG A 82 -8.67 -5.60 17.54
N TRP A 83 -8.48 -5.46 16.24
CA TRP A 83 -7.68 -4.37 15.69
C TRP A 83 -8.38 -3.54 14.61
N SER A 84 -9.26 -4.16 13.82
CA SER A 84 -9.95 -3.49 12.74
C SER A 84 -11.32 -3.00 13.19
N ASN A 85 -11.67 -1.77 12.81
CA ASN A 85 -13.06 -1.27 12.90
C ASN A 85 -13.82 -1.40 11.58
N LYS A 86 -13.30 -2.21 10.66
CA LYS A 86 -13.86 -2.50 9.34
C LYS A 86 -13.71 -3.97 9.02
N ASP A 87 -14.58 -4.45 8.14
CA ASP A 87 -14.58 -5.84 7.67
C ASP A 87 -13.29 -6.20 6.91
N ASN A 88 -12.62 -5.21 6.31
CA ASN A 88 -11.45 -5.42 5.45
C ASN A 88 -10.29 -4.48 5.81
N GLY A 89 -9.07 -4.95 5.48
CA GLY A 89 -7.87 -4.13 5.49
C GLY A 89 -7.91 -2.99 4.44
N ASN A 90 -6.89 -2.14 4.51
CA ASN A 90 -6.66 -1.08 3.55
C ASN A 90 -5.44 -1.41 2.69
N ASP A 91 -5.40 -0.83 1.50
CA ASP A 91 -4.18 -0.76 0.73
C ASP A 91 -3.24 0.30 1.29
N LEU A 92 -1.95 0.15 1.04
CA LEU A 92 -0.94 1.14 1.42
C LEU A 92 -0.47 1.92 0.20
N VAL A 93 -0.44 3.24 0.34
CA VAL A 93 0.12 4.15 -0.67
C VAL A 93 1.24 4.93 -0.02
N LEU A 94 2.47 4.72 -0.50
CA LEU A 94 3.65 5.45 -0.05
C LEU A 94 4.00 6.52 -1.08
N LEU A 95 4.13 7.76 -0.60
CA LEU A 95 4.35 8.95 -1.41
C LEU A 95 5.50 9.76 -0.84
N HIS A 96 6.35 10.29 -1.71
CA HIS A 96 7.22 11.39 -1.31
C HIS A 96 6.39 12.68 -1.14
N HIS A 97 6.76 13.55 -0.20
CA HIS A 97 5.98 14.76 0.15
C HIS A 97 5.75 15.74 -1.02
N THR A 98 6.54 15.63 -2.10
CA THR A 98 6.39 16.41 -3.33
C THR A 98 5.28 15.90 -4.24
N ILE A 99 4.77 14.70 -4.00
CA ILE A 99 3.66 14.10 -4.73
C ILE A 99 2.37 14.43 -3.98
N GLN A 100 1.49 15.18 -4.65
CA GLN A 100 0.16 15.49 -4.15
C GLN A 100 -0.84 15.28 -5.29
N PHE A 101 -1.94 14.59 -4.98
CA PHE A 101 -3.06 14.36 -5.88
C PHE A 101 -4.36 14.26 -5.08
N LYS A 102 -5.50 14.43 -5.75
CA LYS A 102 -6.80 14.29 -5.08
C LYS A 102 -7.04 12.81 -4.76
N LYS A 103 -7.46 12.53 -3.52
CA LYS A 103 -7.78 11.17 -3.07
C LYS A 103 -8.81 10.47 -3.97
N ASN A 104 -9.77 11.20 -4.52
CA ASN A 104 -10.80 10.63 -5.40
C ASN A 104 -10.23 10.16 -6.75
N ASP A 105 -9.26 10.88 -7.32
CA ASP A 105 -8.60 10.50 -8.57
C ASP A 105 -7.79 9.20 -8.37
N TRP A 106 -7.15 9.08 -7.21
CA TRP A 106 -6.44 7.88 -6.82
C TRP A 106 -7.36 6.68 -6.68
N LYS A 107 -8.48 6.81 -5.95
CA LYS A 107 -9.41 5.71 -5.70
C LYS A 107 -9.90 5.07 -7.01
N ALA A 108 -10.29 5.90 -7.98
CA ALA A 108 -10.73 5.41 -9.29
C ALA A 108 -9.62 4.65 -10.06
N THR A 109 -8.36 5.03 -9.84
CA THR A 109 -7.19 4.39 -10.47
C THR A 109 -6.80 3.10 -9.75
N SER A 110 -6.75 3.12 -8.41
CA SER A 110 -6.28 1.99 -7.60
C SER A 110 -7.18 0.77 -7.74
N ASP A 111 -8.49 0.95 -7.90
CA ASP A 111 -9.43 -0.15 -8.10
C ASP A 111 -9.09 -0.97 -9.36
N GLY A 112 -8.53 -0.35 -10.40
CA GLY A 112 -8.05 -1.02 -11.62
C GLY A 112 -6.65 -1.62 -11.51
N LEU A 113 -5.84 -1.19 -10.54
CA LEU A 113 -4.51 -1.75 -10.26
C LEU A 113 -4.56 -2.92 -9.27
N SER A 114 -5.62 -2.98 -8.45
CA SER A 114 -5.87 -4.06 -7.49
C SER A 114 -6.63 -5.25 -8.08
N ALA A 115 -7.13 -5.15 -9.32
CA ALA A 115 -7.72 -6.29 -10.05
C ALA A 115 -6.65 -7.31 -10.48
#